data_AF-A0A9P0SMK0-F1
#
_entry.id   AF-A0A9P0SMK0-F1
#
_cell.length_a   1.000
_cell.length_b   1.000
_cell.length_c   1.000
_cell.angle_alpha   90.00
_cell.angle_beta   90.00
_cell.angle_gamma   90.00
#
_symmetry.space_group_name_H-M   'P 1'
#
loop_
_entity.id
_entity.type
_entity.pdbx_description
1 polymer ?
#
loop_
_entity_poly.entity_id
_entity_poly.type
_entity_poly.pdbx_seq_one_letter_code
_entity_poly.pdbx_strand_id
1 'polypeptide(L)'
;MAQPFTYDKFIEMWNTMFPANTITANNLKQPQSVVNCILLMFKRLDIDSEVLVKPPPEEERTENTSYYWDLIPIINVTKIINYIMIKPQTLQTDVTLLSLLQPTPQTSFAILMYLFNYLLFIEQQMDTLQPYEDEILGNQEKISHLEDYRNEVIQSLNNHAMEKGEREQRMQKMEKEIVALEEELRREKAALNSESIELQPILQKNQKEQKFVEQLTSQRDALVVDIEKCKAQIVLDADNIKEQEKKMAQEMADAEKLCNTQSEALTQKENRLMNLQTIKQIFESANECLQEIMIIVERLRESETGDFDADSEEGELKILSSELSELMSQLSEISVARRDAKNKRQNDHEMMQQIIAFMEREVHELDERRKEWKDKAQKEMSQFKKIEEDMTNDKQNESLYQQEPANIKEQLIRQITSLSEELMEALKTFGVEIKSKFT
;
A
#
# COMPACT_ATOMS: atom_id res chain seq x y z
N MET A 1 36.48 76.33 -55.83
CA MET A 1 36.71 75.38 -56.93
C MET A 1 37.43 74.18 -56.34
N ALA A 2 37.00 72.94 -56.63
CA ALA A 2 37.79 71.77 -56.21
C ALA A 2 39.07 71.69 -57.07
N GLN A 3 40.19 71.28 -56.48
CA GLN A 3 41.35 70.88 -57.28
C GLN A 3 41.00 69.60 -58.05
N PRO A 4 41.44 69.43 -59.31
CA PRO A 4 41.30 68.15 -60.00
C PRO A 4 42.02 67.06 -59.20
N PHE A 5 41.45 65.86 -59.18
CA PHE A 5 42.08 64.71 -58.53
C PHE A 5 43.29 64.26 -59.37
N THR A 6 44.49 64.34 -58.80
CA THR A 6 45.75 64.08 -59.52
C THR A 6 46.19 62.63 -59.39
N TYR A 7 47.00 62.19 -60.35
CA TYR A 7 47.61 60.86 -60.38
C TYR A 7 48.38 60.53 -59.09
N ASP A 8 49.10 61.50 -58.55
CA ASP A 8 49.89 61.31 -57.32
C ASP A 8 49.01 61.20 -56.06
N LYS A 9 47.90 61.96 -56.01
CA LYS A 9 46.90 61.84 -54.92
C LYS A 9 46.20 60.49 -54.92
N PHE A 10 46.00 59.87 -56.09
CA PHE A 10 45.51 58.48 -56.14
C PHE A 10 46.51 57.52 -55.50
N ILE A 11 47.79 57.64 -55.83
CA ILE A 11 48.85 56.77 -55.28
C ILE A 11 48.97 56.95 -53.76
N GLU A 12 48.89 58.19 -53.27
CA GLU A 12 48.86 58.50 -51.83
C GLU A 12 47.63 57.87 -51.13
N MET A 13 46.44 58.05 -51.69
CA MET A 13 45.18 57.53 -51.14
C MET A 13 45.12 55.99 -51.20
N TRP A 14 45.60 55.38 -52.29
CA TRP A 14 45.76 53.93 -52.42
C TRP A 14 46.74 53.39 -51.37
N ASN A 15 47.93 53.98 -51.25
CA ASN A 15 48.96 53.50 -50.32
C ASN A 15 48.53 53.65 -48.85
N THR A 16 47.62 54.58 -48.56
CA THR A 16 46.98 54.73 -47.26
C THR A 16 45.94 53.64 -46.99
N MET A 17 45.12 53.28 -47.99
CA MET A 17 44.07 52.25 -47.85
C MET A 17 44.62 50.81 -47.93
N PHE A 18 45.69 50.59 -48.70
CA PHE A 18 46.32 49.28 -48.95
C PHE A 18 47.82 49.29 -48.58
N PRO A 19 48.19 49.50 -47.30
CA PRO A 19 49.59 49.64 -46.88
C PRO A 19 50.44 48.37 -47.10
N ALA A 20 49.82 47.19 -47.22
CA ALA A 20 50.51 45.95 -47.57
C ALA A 20 50.83 45.82 -49.08
N ASN A 21 50.17 46.61 -49.93
CA ASN A 21 50.22 46.52 -51.39
C ASN A 21 50.34 47.91 -52.03
N THR A 22 51.35 48.66 -51.58
CA THR A 22 51.66 50.00 -52.08
C THR A 22 52.04 49.99 -53.56
N ILE A 23 51.52 50.95 -54.32
CA ILE A 23 51.84 51.18 -55.73
C ILE A 23 52.76 52.38 -55.93
N THR A 24 53.43 52.39 -57.08
CA THR A 24 54.12 53.57 -57.64
C THR A 24 53.67 53.81 -59.07
N ALA A 25 54.00 54.98 -59.62
CA ALA A 25 53.81 55.34 -61.02
C ALA A 25 54.43 54.35 -62.03
N ASN A 26 55.39 53.52 -61.59
CA ASN A 26 56.01 52.50 -62.43
C ASN A 26 55.31 51.13 -62.32
N ASN A 27 54.71 50.80 -61.18
CA ASN A 27 53.88 49.59 -61.02
C ASN A 27 52.66 49.65 -61.96
N LEU A 28 52.06 50.82 -62.15
CA LEU A 28 50.91 50.99 -63.04
C LEU A 28 51.20 50.79 -64.55
N LYS A 29 52.45 50.47 -64.92
CA LYS A 29 52.88 50.02 -66.26
C LYS A 29 53.08 48.51 -66.37
N GLN A 30 52.91 47.76 -65.28
CA GLN A 30 53.20 46.32 -65.22
C GLN A 30 51.88 45.52 -65.13
N PRO A 31 51.60 44.59 -66.06
CA PRO A 31 50.37 43.78 -66.05
C PRO A 31 50.07 43.15 -64.69
N GLN A 32 51.04 42.47 -64.09
CA GLN A 32 50.88 41.79 -62.80
C GLN A 32 50.57 42.75 -61.65
N SER A 33 51.21 43.93 -61.60
CA SER A 33 50.91 44.94 -60.57
C SER A 33 49.48 45.45 -60.71
N VAL A 34 49.03 45.76 -61.94
CA VAL A 34 47.67 46.29 -62.20
C VAL A 34 46.60 45.23 -61.91
N VAL A 35 46.81 43.99 -62.35
CA VAL A 35 45.91 42.86 -62.06
C VAL A 35 45.84 42.59 -60.56
N ASN A 36 46.97 42.58 -59.83
CA ASN A 36 46.96 42.41 -58.38
C ASN A 36 46.16 43.51 -57.66
N CYS A 37 46.24 44.76 -58.12
CA CYS A 37 45.42 45.86 -57.59
C CYS A 37 43.92 45.63 -57.84
N ILE A 38 43.54 45.16 -59.03
CA ILE A 38 42.15 44.81 -59.35
C ILE A 38 41.65 43.66 -58.46
N LEU A 39 42.46 42.60 -58.29
CA LEU A 39 42.11 41.46 -57.45
C LEU A 39 41.94 41.83 -55.96
N LEU A 40 42.71 42.80 -55.46
CA LEU A 40 42.53 43.34 -54.10
C LEU A 40 41.21 44.09 -53.94
N MET A 41 40.81 44.90 -54.91
CA MET A 41 39.50 45.57 -54.90
C MET A 41 38.36 44.58 -55.07
N PHE A 42 38.51 43.57 -55.94
CA PHE A 42 37.52 42.49 -56.09
C PHE A 42 37.31 41.75 -54.76
N LYS A 43 38.39 41.38 -54.06
CA LYS A 43 38.30 40.77 -52.73
C LYS A 43 37.64 41.70 -51.69
N ARG A 44 37.85 43.02 -51.77
CA ARG A 44 37.21 43.99 -50.86
C ARG A 44 35.73 44.24 -51.18
N LEU A 45 35.32 44.03 -52.43
CA LEU A 45 33.94 44.06 -52.92
C LEU A 45 33.23 42.69 -52.80
N ASP A 46 33.83 41.73 -52.09
CA ASP A 46 33.39 40.32 -51.93
C ASP A 46 33.06 39.60 -53.26
N ILE A 47 33.79 39.94 -54.32
CA ILE A 47 33.68 39.26 -55.62
C ILE A 47 34.43 37.94 -55.54
N ASP A 48 33.66 36.85 -55.52
CA ASP A 48 34.17 35.48 -55.43
C ASP A 48 35.25 35.17 -56.48
N SER A 49 36.37 34.66 -55.97
CA SER A 49 37.53 34.23 -56.76
C SER A 49 37.24 33.05 -57.70
N GLU A 50 36.26 32.19 -57.42
CA GLU A 50 35.91 31.08 -58.32
C GLU A 50 35.33 31.62 -59.64
N VAL A 51 34.56 32.71 -59.61
CA VAL A 51 34.02 33.37 -60.80
C VAL A 51 35.12 33.84 -61.75
N LEU A 52 36.31 34.17 -61.23
CA LEU A 52 37.45 34.59 -62.03
C LEU A 52 38.03 33.43 -62.85
N VAL A 53 38.19 32.25 -62.24
CA VAL A 53 38.72 31.05 -62.90
C VAL A 53 37.66 30.24 -63.65
N LYS A 54 36.38 30.54 -63.47
CA LYS A 54 35.26 29.78 -64.04
C LYS A 54 35.33 29.72 -65.58
N PRO A 55 35.42 28.52 -66.19
CA PRO A 55 35.40 28.38 -67.64
C PRO A 55 34.02 28.71 -68.22
N PRO A 56 33.93 29.04 -69.53
CA PRO A 56 32.65 29.28 -70.18
C PRO A 56 31.70 28.06 -70.10
N PRO A 57 30.37 28.26 -70.28
CA PRO A 57 29.39 27.19 -70.37
C PRO A 57 29.80 26.11 -71.37
N GLU A 58 29.44 24.85 -71.12
CA GLU A 58 29.86 23.72 -71.97
C GLU A 58 29.32 23.82 -73.40
N GLU A 59 28.15 24.42 -73.56
CA GLU A 59 27.52 24.77 -74.84
C GLU A 59 28.33 25.80 -75.66
N GLU A 60 29.19 26.61 -75.02
CA GLU A 60 30.07 27.58 -75.67
C GLU A 60 31.50 27.03 -75.91
N ARG A 61 31.84 25.84 -75.40
CA ARG A 61 33.20 25.28 -75.51
C ARG A 61 33.42 24.65 -76.88
N THR A 62 34.38 25.19 -77.61
CA THR A 62 34.97 24.55 -78.81
C THR A 62 36.19 23.70 -78.46
N GLU A 63 36.60 22.80 -79.35
CA GLU A 63 37.83 21.98 -79.21
C GLU A 63 39.09 22.82 -78.91
N ASN A 64 39.14 24.05 -79.42
CA ASN A 64 40.26 24.98 -79.24
C ASN A 64 40.24 25.74 -77.91
N THR A 65 39.16 25.64 -77.12
CA THR A 65 39.00 26.45 -75.88
C THR A 65 40.06 26.11 -74.84
N SER A 66 40.49 24.85 -74.79
CA SER A 66 41.56 24.33 -73.91
C SER A 66 42.87 25.11 -74.03
N TYR A 67 43.27 25.52 -75.24
CA TYR A 67 44.51 26.26 -75.50
C TYR A 67 44.52 27.69 -74.93
N TYR A 68 43.38 28.19 -74.44
CA TYR A 68 43.24 29.55 -73.93
C TYR A 68 42.82 29.59 -72.45
N TRP A 69 42.93 28.47 -71.71
CA TRP A 69 42.56 28.42 -70.28
C TRP A 69 43.32 29.44 -69.43
N ASP A 70 44.61 29.66 -69.70
CA ASP A 70 45.44 30.66 -69.01
C ASP A 70 44.95 32.11 -69.17
N LEU A 71 44.14 32.39 -70.22
CA LEU A 71 43.54 33.70 -70.45
C LEU A 71 42.18 33.87 -69.76
N ILE A 72 41.51 32.79 -69.33
CA ILE A 72 40.18 32.84 -68.70
C ILE A 72 40.14 33.82 -67.51
N PRO A 73 41.12 33.86 -66.58
CA PRO A 73 41.12 34.85 -65.49
C PRO A 73 41.15 36.30 -65.99
N ILE A 74 41.96 36.62 -67.01
CA ILE A 74 42.05 37.98 -67.55
C ILE A 74 40.78 38.34 -68.34
N ILE A 75 40.19 37.39 -69.07
CA ILE A 75 38.92 37.55 -69.77
C ILE A 75 37.79 37.82 -68.76
N ASN A 76 37.69 37.03 -67.70
CA ASN A 76 36.64 37.17 -66.68
C ASN A 76 36.82 38.44 -65.85
N VAL A 77 38.05 38.80 -65.45
CA VAL A 77 38.34 40.12 -64.86
C VAL A 77 37.90 41.26 -65.78
N THR A 78 38.21 41.18 -67.09
CA THR A 78 37.77 42.20 -68.08
C THR A 78 36.24 42.28 -68.16
N LYS A 79 35.53 41.13 -68.19
CA LYS A 79 34.06 41.07 -68.17
C LYS A 79 33.48 41.71 -66.90
N ILE A 80 34.02 41.40 -65.73
CA ILE A 80 33.55 41.89 -64.44
C ILE A 80 33.75 43.40 -64.32
N ILE A 81 34.91 43.94 -64.74
CA ILE A 81 35.14 45.40 -64.76
C ILE A 81 34.10 46.08 -65.66
N ASN A 82 33.86 45.55 -66.87
CA ASN A 82 32.87 46.11 -67.80
C ASN A 82 31.41 45.96 -67.32
N TYR A 83 31.11 44.96 -66.48
CA TYR A 83 29.80 44.79 -65.85
C TYR A 83 29.57 45.80 -64.71
N ILE A 84 30.57 45.98 -63.82
CA ILE A 84 30.53 46.97 -62.75
C ILE A 84 30.51 48.40 -63.34
N MET A 85 31.19 48.63 -64.46
CA MET A 85 31.15 49.86 -65.26
C MET A 85 29.79 50.05 -65.98
N ILE A 86 28.72 50.22 -65.20
CA ILE A 86 27.43 50.74 -65.68
C ILE A 86 27.67 52.15 -66.23
N LYS A 87 27.82 52.25 -67.57
CA LYS A 87 28.56 53.31 -68.28
C LYS A 87 28.28 54.73 -67.79
N PRO A 88 29.17 55.32 -66.97
CA PRO A 88 29.15 56.75 -66.72
C PRO A 88 29.63 57.47 -67.98
N GLN A 89 29.10 58.66 -68.27
CA GLN A 89 29.43 59.43 -69.48
C GLN A 89 30.92 59.84 -69.59
N THR A 90 31.71 59.62 -68.54
CA THR A 90 33.16 59.90 -68.45
C THR A 90 34.05 58.81 -69.05
N LEU A 91 33.58 57.57 -69.18
CA LEU A 91 34.35 56.46 -69.77
C LEU A 91 33.72 56.05 -71.12
N GLN A 92 34.18 56.71 -72.18
CA GLN A 92 33.64 56.58 -73.54
C GLN A 92 34.02 55.27 -74.26
N THR A 93 34.85 54.41 -73.65
CA THR A 93 35.31 53.14 -74.22
C THR A 93 35.35 52.05 -73.16
N ASP A 94 35.03 50.83 -73.57
CA ASP A 94 35.02 49.64 -72.71
C ASP A 94 36.45 49.15 -72.43
N VAL A 95 36.66 48.52 -71.27
CA VAL A 95 37.96 47.95 -70.91
C VAL A 95 38.22 46.73 -71.78
N THR A 96 39.39 46.70 -72.41
CA THR A 96 39.79 45.61 -73.32
C THR A 96 40.79 44.67 -72.65
N LEU A 97 40.96 43.46 -73.20
CA LEU A 97 41.99 42.53 -72.73
C LEU A 97 43.40 43.15 -72.80
N LEU A 98 43.66 43.97 -73.83
CA LEU A 98 44.92 44.71 -73.99
C LEU A 98 45.13 45.77 -72.90
N SER A 99 44.06 46.34 -72.35
CA SER A 99 44.14 47.31 -71.24
C SER A 99 44.73 46.71 -69.96
N LEU A 100 44.67 45.37 -69.81
CA LEU A 100 45.26 44.61 -68.69
C LEU A 100 46.58 43.92 -69.07
N LEU A 101 46.70 43.39 -70.30
CA LEU A 101 47.89 42.69 -70.78
C LEU A 101 49.02 43.64 -71.23
N GLN A 102 48.70 44.87 -71.65
CA GLN A 102 49.63 45.91 -72.07
C GLN A 102 49.24 47.28 -71.46
N PRO A 103 49.27 47.41 -70.13
CA PRO A 103 48.77 48.59 -69.42
C PRO A 103 49.61 49.85 -69.68
N THR A 104 48.93 50.93 -70.05
CA THR A 104 49.48 52.29 -70.02
C THR A 104 49.19 52.96 -68.68
N PRO A 105 49.99 53.95 -68.22
CA PRO A 105 49.69 54.70 -67.00
C PRO A 105 48.28 55.30 -66.99
N GLN A 106 47.81 55.80 -68.14
CA GLN A 106 46.47 56.37 -68.31
C GLN A 106 45.37 55.32 -68.17
N THR A 107 45.48 54.17 -68.85
CA THR A 107 44.47 53.11 -68.79
C THR A 107 44.40 52.47 -67.40
N SER A 108 45.55 52.16 -66.79
CA SER A 108 45.60 51.60 -65.43
C SER A 108 45.01 52.57 -64.41
N PHE A 109 45.36 53.85 -64.50
CA PHE A 109 44.79 54.88 -63.64
C PHE A 109 43.28 54.98 -63.80
N ALA A 110 42.75 55.04 -65.03
CA ALA A 110 41.31 55.12 -65.27
C ALA A 110 40.54 53.91 -64.70
N ILE A 111 41.06 52.69 -64.90
CA ILE A 111 40.44 51.46 -64.39
C ILE A 111 40.48 51.42 -62.86
N LEU A 112 41.64 51.66 -62.25
CA LEU A 112 41.80 51.59 -60.80
C LEU A 112 41.06 52.74 -60.09
N MET A 113 41.07 53.96 -60.64
CA MET A 113 40.26 55.09 -60.15
C MET A 113 38.77 54.77 -60.13
N TYR A 114 38.26 54.13 -61.19
CA TYR A 114 36.84 53.79 -61.27
C TYR A 114 36.47 52.77 -60.18
N LEU A 115 37.21 51.67 -60.09
CA LEU A 115 36.96 50.61 -59.11
C LEU A 115 37.15 51.09 -57.66
N PHE A 116 38.14 51.97 -57.41
CA PHE A 116 38.38 52.56 -56.09
C PHE A 116 37.27 53.55 -55.68
N ASN A 117 36.78 54.37 -56.61
CA ASN A 117 35.62 55.24 -56.37
C ASN A 117 34.33 54.43 -56.15
N TYR A 118 34.16 53.31 -56.87
CA TYR A 118 33.05 52.39 -56.67
C TYR A 118 33.11 51.71 -55.29
N LEU A 119 34.30 51.26 -54.87
CA LEU A 119 34.53 50.74 -53.52
C LEU A 119 34.16 51.76 -52.43
N LEU A 120 34.67 52.99 -52.51
CA LEU A 120 34.33 54.04 -51.54
C LEU A 120 32.84 54.39 -51.53
N PHE A 121 32.17 54.32 -52.68
CA PHE A 121 30.71 54.50 -52.76
C PHE A 121 29.98 53.35 -52.06
N ILE A 122 30.37 52.09 -52.30
CA ILE A 122 29.78 50.92 -51.63
C ILE A 122 29.99 50.98 -50.12
N GLU A 123 31.21 51.28 -49.63
CA GLU A 123 31.46 51.44 -48.19
C GLU A 123 30.56 52.51 -47.56
N GLN A 124 30.34 53.65 -48.24
CA GLN A 124 29.38 54.68 -47.78
C GLN A 124 27.90 54.27 -47.86
N GLN A 125 27.53 53.35 -48.75
CA GLN A 125 26.18 52.79 -48.78
C GLN A 125 25.97 51.72 -47.70
N MET A 126 27.00 50.97 -47.30
CA MET A 126 26.90 50.02 -46.19
C MET A 126 26.54 50.72 -44.87
N ASP A 127 27.16 51.88 -44.57
CA ASP A 127 26.78 52.72 -43.42
C ASP A 127 25.29 53.12 -43.43
N THR A 128 24.67 53.21 -44.62
CA THR A 128 23.25 53.55 -44.80
C THR A 128 22.33 52.31 -44.72
N LEU A 129 22.88 51.12 -44.96
CA LEU A 129 22.16 49.84 -44.93
C LEU A 129 22.22 49.13 -43.57
N GLN A 130 23.26 49.39 -42.77
CA GLN A 130 23.48 48.78 -41.45
C GLN A 130 22.21 48.69 -40.56
N PRO A 131 21.36 49.73 -40.42
CA PRO A 131 20.17 49.64 -39.56
C PRO A 131 19.14 48.60 -40.03
N TYR A 132 19.10 48.29 -41.33
CA TYR A 132 18.22 47.25 -41.88
C TYR A 132 18.84 45.86 -41.75
N GLU A 133 20.18 45.75 -41.80
CA GLU A 133 20.89 44.50 -41.50
C GLU A 133 20.70 44.12 -40.03
N ASP A 134 20.88 45.09 -39.11
CA ASP A 134 20.61 44.94 -37.68
C ASP A 134 19.14 44.53 -37.40
N GLU A 135 18.17 45.11 -38.13
CA GLU A 135 16.76 44.71 -38.03
C GLU A 135 16.52 43.27 -38.53
N ILE A 136 17.14 42.87 -39.65
CA ILE A 136 17.00 41.51 -40.20
C ILE A 136 17.60 40.48 -39.23
N LEU A 137 18.81 40.71 -38.72
CA LEU A 137 19.48 39.83 -37.77
C LEU A 137 18.68 39.73 -36.46
N GLY A 138 18.27 40.85 -35.87
CA GLY A 138 17.43 40.86 -34.68
C GLY A 138 16.03 40.27 -34.90
N ASN A 139 15.55 40.17 -36.14
CA ASN A 139 14.33 39.42 -36.47
C ASN A 139 14.59 37.91 -36.67
N GLN A 140 15.76 37.49 -37.14
CA GLN A 140 16.16 36.08 -37.15
C GLN A 140 16.31 35.51 -35.73
N GLU A 141 16.89 36.28 -34.80
CA GLU A 141 16.96 35.88 -33.37
C GLU A 141 15.57 35.66 -32.76
N LYS A 142 14.62 36.57 -33.02
CA LYS A 142 13.21 36.42 -32.60
C LYS A 142 12.56 35.18 -33.20
N ILE A 143 12.85 34.86 -34.46
CA ILE A 143 12.34 33.64 -35.12
C ILE A 143 12.92 32.40 -34.42
N SER A 144 14.23 32.34 -34.15
CA SER A 144 14.86 31.22 -33.43
C SER A 144 14.19 30.99 -32.07
N HIS A 145 14.05 32.04 -31.25
CA HIS A 145 13.38 31.94 -29.95
C HIS A 145 11.92 31.50 -30.03
N LEU A 146 11.18 31.88 -31.08
CA LEU A 146 9.82 31.40 -31.31
C LEU A 146 9.77 29.94 -31.77
N GLU A 147 10.78 29.46 -32.51
CA GLU A 147 10.90 28.05 -32.88
C GLU A 147 11.28 27.18 -31.67
N ASP A 148 12.21 27.64 -30.84
CA ASP A 148 12.58 26.98 -29.58
C ASP A 148 11.37 26.84 -28.64
N TYR A 149 10.66 27.94 -28.38
CA TYR A 149 9.44 27.93 -27.57
C TYR A 149 8.34 27.03 -28.17
N ARG A 150 8.19 27.01 -29.51
CA ARG A 150 7.27 26.07 -30.18
C ARG A 150 7.65 24.62 -29.90
N ASN A 151 8.95 24.30 -29.90
CA ASN A 151 9.44 22.95 -29.64
C ASN A 151 9.24 22.54 -28.17
N GLU A 152 9.49 23.44 -27.20
CA GLU A 152 9.17 23.22 -25.78
C GLU A 152 7.68 22.94 -25.55
N VAL A 153 6.79 23.72 -26.17
CA VAL A 153 5.33 23.53 -26.07
C VAL A 153 4.91 22.18 -26.68
N ILE A 154 5.51 21.77 -27.81
CA ILE A 154 5.28 20.44 -28.41
C ILE A 154 5.75 19.32 -27.48
N GLN A 155 6.91 19.47 -26.83
CA GLN A 155 7.42 18.48 -25.87
C GLN A 155 6.50 18.37 -24.63
N SER A 156 6.04 19.51 -24.10
CA SER A 156 5.06 19.55 -23.01
C SER A 156 3.72 18.88 -23.39
N LEU A 157 3.22 19.11 -24.59
CA LEU A 157 2.02 18.44 -25.11
C LEU A 157 2.20 16.92 -25.23
N ASN A 158 3.37 16.46 -25.71
CA ASN A 158 3.68 15.03 -25.82
C ASN A 158 3.75 14.36 -24.44
N ASN A 159 4.36 15.02 -23.44
CA ASN A 159 4.41 14.51 -22.07
C ASN A 159 3.01 14.35 -21.48
N HIS A 160 2.15 15.38 -21.57
CA HIS A 160 0.76 15.31 -21.12
C HIS A 160 -0.05 14.21 -21.84
N ALA A 161 0.22 13.97 -23.13
CA ALA A 161 -0.42 12.89 -23.88
C ALA A 161 0.02 11.50 -23.39
N MET A 162 1.31 11.33 -23.05
CA MET A 162 1.86 10.10 -22.48
C MET A 162 1.28 9.83 -21.08
N GLU A 163 1.31 10.81 -20.18
CA GLU A 163 0.73 10.71 -18.82
C GLU A 163 -0.76 10.36 -18.86
N LYS A 164 -1.51 10.95 -19.81
CA LYS A 164 -2.92 10.61 -20.02
C LYS A 164 -3.10 9.16 -20.45
N GLY A 165 -2.23 8.64 -21.32
CA GLY A 165 -2.20 7.23 -21.70
C GLY A 165 -1.91 6.29 -20.53
N GLU A 166 -0.92 6.61 -19.69
CA GLU A 166 -0.62 5.84 -18.48
C GLU A 166 -1.72 5.92 -17.42
N ARG A 167 -2.39 7.07 -17.30
CA ARG A 167 -3.56 7.24 -16.42
C ARG A 167 -4.73 6.38 -16.90
N GLU A 168 -5.00 6.38 -18.20
CA GLU A 168 -6.03 5.55 -18.82
C GLU A 168 -5.76 4.05 -18.59
N GLN A 169 -4.54 3.58 -18.82
CA GLN A 169 -4.14 2.19 -18.52
C GLN A 169 -4.30 1.84 -17.03
N ARG A 170 -3.98 2.77 -16.12
CA ARG A 170 -4.21 2.59 -14.68
C ARG A 170 -5.68 2.51 -14.32
N MET A 171 -6.55 3.35 -14.90
CA MET A 171 -8.01 3.26 -14.68
C MET A 171 -8.56 1.92 -15.20
N GLN A 172 -8.22 1.51 -16.41
CA GLN A 172 -8.64 0.21 -16.97
C GLN A 172 -8.13 -1.01 -16.19
N LYS A 173 -7.06 -0.86 -15.39
CA LYS A 173 -6.63 -1.89 -14.42
C LYS A 173 -7.50 -1.87 -13.17
N MET A 174 -7.77 -0.69 -12.60
CA MET A 174 -8.67 -0.54 -11.44
C MET A 174 -10.10 -1.02 -11.75
N GLU A 175 -10.64 -0.73 -12.94
CA GLU A 175 -11.97 -1.20 -13.36
C GLU A 175 -12.05 -2.74 -13.39
N LYS A 176 -11.00 -3.42 -13.88
CA LYS A 176 -10.92 -4.89 -13.87
C LYS A 176 -10.81 -5.45 -12.45
N GLU A 177 -10.09 -4.76 -11.57
CA GLU A 177 -9.96 -5.12 -10.15
C GLU A 177 -11.29 -4.92 -9.40
N ILE A 178 -12.02 -3.83 -9.68
CA ILE A 178 -13.38 -3.58 -9.14
C ILE A 178 -14.34 -4.69 -9.58
N VAL A 179 -14.41 -5.01 -10.89
CA VAL A 179 -15.30 -6.07 -11.40
C VAL A 179 -14.96 -7.44 -10.81
N ALA A 180 -13.68 -7.74 -10.57
CA ALA A 180 -13.27 -8.97 -9.90
C ALA A 180 -13.75 -9.01 -8.44
N LEU A 181 -13.56 -7.92 -7.68
CA LEU A 181 -14.00 -7.78 -6.29
C LEU A 181 -15.53 -7.80 -6.15
N GLU A 182 -16.27 -7.23 -7.10
CA GLU A 182 -17.73 -7.26 -7.12
C GLU A 182 -18.28 -8.68 -7.30
N GLU A 183 -17.70 -9.50 -8.19
CA GLU A 183 -18.07 -10.90 -8.37
C GLU A 183 -17.58 -11.80 -7.22
N GLU A 184 -16.43 -11.49 -6.60
CA GLU A 184 -15.99 -12.16 -5.37
C GLU A 184 -16.96 -11.90 -4.20
N LEU A 185 -17.32 -10.63 -3.96
CA LEU A 185 -18.34 -10.22 -2.98
C LEU A 185 -19.72 -10.83 -3.30
N ARG A 186 -20.05 -11.05 -4.59
CA ARG A 186 -21.29 -11.73 -4.99
C ARG A 186 -21.28 -13.21 -4.62
N ARG A 187 -20.12 -13.88 -4.71
CA ARG A 187 -19.92 -15.28 -4.29
C ARG A 187 -19.95 -15.41 -2.77
N GLU A 188 -19.26 -14.53 -2.06
CA GLU A 188 -19.25 -14.51 -0.59
C GLU A 188 -20.66 -14.33 -0.03
N LYS A 189 -21.44 -13.38 -0.56
CA LYS A 189 -22.86 -13.19 -0.20
C LYS A 189 -23.72 -14.41 -0.51
N ALA A 190 -23.45 -15.13 -1.60
CA ALA A 190 -24.17 -16.36 -1.93
C ALA A 190 -23.81 -17.52 -0.97
N ALA A 191 -22.53 -17.66 -0.60
CA ALA A 191 -22.06 -18.64 0.37
C ALA A 191 -22.65 -18.38 1.77
N LEU A 192 -22.55 -17.14 2.27
CA LEU A 192 -23.14 -16.71 3.55
C LEU A 192 -24.66 -16.93 3.60
N ASN A 193 -25.36 -16.76 2.46
CA ASN A 193 -26.78 -17.05 2.38
C ASN A 193 -27.07 -18.57 2.41
N SER A 194 -26.23 -19.42 1.81
CA SER A 194 -26.34 -20.89 1.95
C SER A 194 -26.11 -21.31 3.40
N GLU A 195 -25.02 -20.84 4.01
CA GLU A 195 -24.68 -21.13 5.40
C GLU A 195 -25.79 -20.67 6.36
N SER A 196 -26.37 -19.48 6.15
CA SER A 196 -27.52 -18.98 6.90
C SER A 196 -28.76 -19.89 6.79
N ILE A 197 -29.03 -20.44 5.60
CA ILE A 197 -30.12 -21.39 5.37
C ILE A 197 -29.84 -22.74 6.06
N GLU A 198 -28.59 -23.21 6.06
CA GLU A 198 -28.15 -24.45 6.70
C GLU A 198 -28.09 -24.35 8.23
N LEU A 199 -27.72 -23.19 8.77
CA LEU A 199 -27.74 -22.88 10.20
C LEU A 199 -29.16 -22.67 10.74
N GLN A 200 -30.11 -22.19 9.94
CA GLN A 200 -31.47 -21.91 10.39
C GLN A 200 -32.19 -23.12 11.04
N PRO A 201 -32.20 -24.35 10.48
CA PRO A 201 -32.76 -25.52 11.16
C PRO A 201 -31.98 -25.93 12.42
N ILE A 202 -30.66 -25.70 12.46
CA ILE A 202 -29.83 -25.97 13.65
C ILE A 202 -30.20 -24.99 14.78
N LEU A 203 -30.37 -23.71 14.48
CA LEU A 203 -30.85 -22.70 15.43
C LEU A 203 -32.28 -23.02 15.93
N GLN A 204 -33.18 -23.44 15.04
CA GLN A 204 -34.52 -23.89 15.44
C GLN A 204 -34.49 -25.17 16.30
N LYS A 205 -33.55 -26.08 16.06
CA LYS A 205 -33.33 -27.27 16.90
C LYS A 205 -32.84 -26.85 18.29
N ASN A 206 -31.78 -26.04 18.37
CA ASN A 206 -31.23 -25.55 19.64
C ASN A 206 -32.30 -24.80 20.46
N GLN A 207 -33.15 -23.97 19.83
CA GLN A 207 -34.27 -23.30 20.52
C GLN A 207 -35.34 -24.26 21.06
N LYS A 208 -35.56 -25.41 20.41
CA LYS A 208 -36.48 -26.45 20.90
C LYS A 208 -35.85 -27.23 22.06
N GLU A 209 -34.57 -27.59 21.93
CA GLU A 209 -33.81 -28.31 22.97
C GLU A 209 -33.63 -27.43 24.22
N GLN A 210 -33.36 -26.14 24.07
CA GLN A 210 -33.32 -25.19 25.19
C GLN A 210 -34.65 -25.13 25.95
N LYS A 211 -35.78 -24.98 25.24
CA LYS A 211 -37.12 -24.98 25.87
C LYS A 211 -37.44 -26.31 26.56
N PHE A 212 -36.94 -27.43 26.04
CA PHE A 212 -37.08 -28.74 26.67
C PHE A 212 -36.23 -28.85 27.94
N VAL A 213 -34.99 -28.32 27.94
CA VAL A 213 -34.15 -28.22 29.14
C VAL A 213 -34.77 -27.29 30.20
N GLU A 214 -35.37 -26.17 29.80
CA GLU A 214 -36.12 -25.27 30.68
C GLU A 214 -37.33 -25.99 31.31
N GLN A 215 -38.08 -26.77 30.53
CA GLN A 215 -39.19 -27.61 31.02
C GLN A 215 -38.71 -28.69 32.00
N LEU A 216 -37.66 -29.45 31.68
CA LEU A 216 -37.09 -30.46 32.57
C LEU A 216 -36.52 -29.84 33.86
N THR A 217 -35.95 -28.64 33.79
CA THR A 217 -35.46 -27.90 34.96
C THR A 217 -36.63 -27.52 35.87
N SER A 218 -37.71 -26.99 35.31
CA SER A 218 -38.94 -26.67 36.07
C SER A 218 -39.59 -27.91 36.69
N GLN A 219 -39.61 -29.05 35.97
CA GLN A 219 -40.09 -30.33 36.51
C GLN A 219 -39.21 -30.86 37.64
N ARG A 220 -37.88 -30.79 37.51
CA ARG A 220 -36.93 -31.11 38.58
C ARG A 220 -37.21 -30.27 39.82
N ASP A 221 -37.38 -28.97 39.65
CA ASP A 221 -37.54 -28.04 40.78
C ASP A 221 -38.89 -28.24 41.50
N ALA A 222 -39.96 -28.55 40.75
CA ALA A 222 -41.22 -29.00 41.35
C ALA A 222 -41.07 -30.31 42.15
N LEU A 223 -40.37 -31.31 41.59
CA LEU A 223 -40.10 -32.57 42.28
C LEU A 223 -39.23 -32.40 43.52
N VAL A 224 -38.27 -31.47 43.53
CA VAL A 224 -37.48 -31.12 44.73
C VAL A 224 -38.39 -30.55 45.82
N VAL A 225 -39.29 -29.63 45.48
CA VAL A 225 -40.26 -29.06 46.44
C VAL A 225 -41.21 -30.13 47.00
N ASP A 226 -41.70 -31.06 46.17
CA ASP A 226 -42.54 -32.16 46.65
C ASP A 226 -41.74 -33.15 47.53
N ILE A 227 -40.46 -33.42 47.22
CA ILE A 227 -39.58 -34.23 48.08
C ILE A 227 -39.34 -33.55 49.44
N GLU A 228 -39.13 -32.23 49.47
CA GLU A 228 -38.99 -31.46 50.72
C GLU A 228 -40.29 -31.48 51.55
N LYS A 229 -41.44 -31.33 50.89
CA LYS A 229 -42.76 -31.44 51.49
C LYS A 229 -43.02 -32.84 52.08
N CYS A 230 -42.67 -33.91 51.35
CA CYS A 230 -42.77 -35.28 51.86
C CYS A 230 -41.83 -35.53 53.04
N LYS A 231 -40.60 -34.98 53.04
CA LYS A 231 -39.70 -35.03 54.21
C LYS A 231 -40.29 -34.30 55.42
N ALA A 232 -40.89 -33.13 55.23
CA ALA A 232 -41.58 -32.40 56.31
C ALA A 232 -42.79 -33.18 56.86
N GLN A 233 -43.56 -33.84 55.99
CA GLN A 233 -44.67 -34.73 56.38
C GLN A 233 -44.17 -35.88 57.28
N ILE A 234 -43.09 -36.57 56.88
CA ILE A 234 -42.49 -37.67 57.65
C ILE A 234 -42.00 -37.21 59.04
N VAL A 235 -41.47 -35.98 59.16
CA VAL A 235 -41.06 -35.42 60.46
C VAL A 235 -42.28 -35.15 61.36
N LEU A 236 -43.37 -34.61 60.81
CA LEU A 236 -44.62 -34.41 61.56
C LEU A 236 -45.22 -35.74 62.03
N ASP A 237 -45.20 -36.78 61.19
CA ASP A 237 -45.69 -38.11 61.55
C ASP A 237 -44.81 -38.77 62.63
N ALA A 238 -43.48 -38.56 62.59
CA ALA A 238 -42.57 -39.03 63.63
C ALA A 238 -42.77 -38.34 64.99
N ASP A 239 -43.14 -37.06 65.02
CA ASP A 239 -43.49 -36.36 66.27
C ASP A 239 -44.89 -36.72 66.77
N ASN A 240 -45.86 -36.99 65.88
CA ASN A 240 -47.16 -37.58 66.25
C ASN A 240 -46.98 -38.95 66.93
N ILE A 241 -46.07 -39.80 66.44
CA ILE A 241 -45.76 -41.10 67.06
C ILE A 241 -45.21 -40.90 68.48
N LYS A 242 -44.26 -39.97 68.69
CA LYS A 242 -43.74 -39.67 70.05
C LYS A 242 -44.83 -39.15 70.99
N GLU A 243 -45.80 -38.38 70.51
CA GLU A 243 -46.92 -37.94 71.35
C GLU A 243 -47.89 -39.08 71.69
N GLN A 244 -48.09 -40.04 70.77
CA GLN A 244 -48.80 -41.30 71.08
C GLN A 244 -48.05 -42.16 72.10
N GLU A 245 -46.74 -42.40 71.92
CA GLU A 245 -45.89 -43.12 72.88
C GLU A 245 -45.96 -42.46 74.27
N LYS A 246 -45.91 -41.13 74.34
CA LYS A 246 -46.01 -40.38 75.59
C LYS A 246 -47.37 -40.50 76.27
N LYS A 247 -48.47 -40.56 75.52
CA LYS A 247 -49.81 -40.87 76.07
C LYS A 247 -49.90 -42.32 76.56
N MET A 248 -49.40 -43.26 75.77
CA MET A 248 -49.43 -44.69 76.12
C MET A 248 -48.59 -45.00 77.37
N ALA A 249 -47.44 -44.34 77.54
CA ALA A 249 -46.63 -44.42 78.76
C ALA A 249 -47.34 -43.81 79.99
N GLN A 250 -48.08 -42.71 79.81
CA GLN A 250 -48.88 -42.09 80.87
C GLN A 250 -50.02 -43.02 81.33
N GLU A 251 -50.77 -43.60 80.37
CA GLU A 251 -51.84 -44.57 80.64
C GLU A 251 -51.31 -45.84 81.31
N MET A 252 -50.13 -46.33 80.90
CA MET A 252 -49.48 -47.49 81.49
C MET A 252 -49.06 -47.23 82.96
N ALA A 253 -48.53 -46.03 83.27
CA ALA A 253 -48.16 -45.65 84.63
C ALA A 253 -49.37 -45.49 85.57
N ASP A 254 -50.52 -45.03 85.06
CA ASP A 254 -51.75 -44.95 85.86
C ASP A 254 -52.43 -46.33 86.02
N ALA A 255 -52.28 -47.25 85.05
CA ALA A 255 -52.63 -48.67 85.22
C ALA A 255 -51.73 -49.39 86.24
N GLU A 256 -50.43 -49.10 86.26
CA GLU A 256 -49.48 -49.66 87.24
C GLU A 256 -49.82 -49.21 88.68
N LYS A 257 -50.22 -47.96 88.90
CA LYS A 257 -50.78 -47.50 90.19
C LYS A 257 -52.03 -48.26 90.58
N LEU A 258 -52.95 -48.51 89.64
CA LEU A 258 -54.18 -49.26 89.91
C LEU A 258 -53.85 -50.70 90.35
N CYS A 259 -52.87 -51.35 89.69
CA CYS A 259 -52.41 -52.68 90.04
C CYS A 259 -51.74 -52.73 91.44
N ASN A 260 -50.90 -51.75 91.77
CA ASN A 260 -50.32 -51.62 93.11
C ASN A 260 -51.39 -51.43 94.19
N THR A 261 -52.40 -50.59 93.94
CA THR A 261 -53.54 -50.38 94.87
C THR A 261 -54.34 -51.68 95.11
N GLN A 262 -54.45 -52.55 94.09
CA GLN A 262 -55.08 -53.87 94.22
C GLN A 262 -54.19 -54.87 94.98
N SER A 263 -52.86 -54.79 94.82
CA SER A 263 -51.89 -55.61 95.57
C SER A 263 -51.90 -55.30 97.08
N GLU A 264 -51.96 -54.03 97.46
CA GLU A 264 -52.13 -53.63 98.86
C GLU A 264 -53.46 -54.15 99.45
N ALA A 265 -54.54 -54.09 98.67
CA ALA A 265 -55.85 -54.61 99.06
C ALA A 265 -55.89 -56.15 99.18
N LEU A 266 -55.07 -56.86 98.40
CA LEU A 266 -54.89 -58.32 98.51
C LEU A 266 -54.15 -58.66 99.81
N THR A 267 -53.02 -57.99 100.07
CA THR A 267 -52.15 -58.18 101.24
C THR A 267 -52.90 -57.94 102.57
N GLN A 268 -53.85 -56.99 102.59
CA GLN A 268 -54.74 -56.78 103.74
C GLN A 268 -55.78 -57.88 103.96
N LYS A 269 -56.19 -58.60 102.91
CA LYS A 269 -57.10 -59.77 103.02
C LYS A 269 -56.36 -61.02 103.49
N GLU A 270 -55.15 -61.26 103.00
CA GLU A 270 -54.32 -62.41 103.39
C GLU A 270 -53.99 -62.37 104.89
N ASN A 271 -53.65 -61.20 105.44
CA ASN A 271 -53.46 -61.01 106.89
C ASN A 271 -54.73 -61.27 107.74
N ARG A 272 -55.94 -61.17 107.15
CA ARG A 272 -57.20 -61.55 107.82
C ARG A 272 -57.47 -63.06 107.71
N LEU A 273 -56.99 -63.72 106.66
CA LEU A 273 -57.08 -65.17 106.50
C LEU A 273 -56.15 -65.92 107.46
N MET A 274 -54.91 -65.44 107.61
CA MET A 274 -53.89 -65.98 108.51
C MET A 274 -54.36 -66.10 109.96
N ASN A 275 -55.04 -65.05 110.45
CA ASN A 275 -55.61 -65.00 111.81
C ASN A 275 -56.81 -65.94 112.01
N LEU A 276 -57.51 -66.34 110.94
CA LEU A 276 -58.60 -67.34 111.01
C LEU A 276 -58.08 -68.78 110.91
N GLN A 277 -57.03 -69.03 110.13
CA GLN A 277 -56.43 -70.37 110.00
C GLN A 277 -55.73 -70.82 111.29
N THR A 278 -55.09 -69.89 112.02
CA THR A 278 -54.36 -70.17 113.27
C THR A 278 -55.26 -70.76 114.37
N ILE A 279 -56.55 -70.42 114.39
CA ILE A 279 -57.53 -70.97 115.36
C ILE A 279 -57.98 -72.39 115.00
N LYS A 280 -57.88 -72.78 113.72
CA LYS A 280 -58.36 -74.07 113.21
C LYS A 280 -57.34 -75.21 113.42
N GLN A 281 -56.05 -74.94 113.17
CA GLN A 281 -54.99 -75.95 113.25
C GLN A 281 -54.82 -76.57 114.65
N ILE A 282 -55.16 -75.84 115.72
CA ILE A 282 -55.08 -76.32 117.11
C ILE A 282 -56.04 -77.50 117.38
N PHE A 283 -57.11 -77.68 116.60
CA PHE A 283 -58.03 -78.82 116.73
C PHE A 283 -57.75 -79.96 115.73
N GLU A 284 -57.09 -79.70 114.60
CA GLU A 284 -56.91 -80.72 113.54
C GLU A 284 -55.69 -81.62 113.79
N SER A 285 -54.57 -81.07 114.31
CA SER A 285 -53.39 -81.85 114.68
C SER A 285 -53.61 -82.83 115.84
N ALA A 286 -54.79 -82.80 116.49
CA ALA A 286 -55.19 -83.80 117.50
C ALA A 286 -55.83 -85.06 116.88
N ASN A 287 -56.19 -85.04 115.59
CA ASN A 287 -56.96 -86.10 114.93
C ASN A 287 -56.19 -86.80 113.79
N GLU A 288 -55.24 -86.12 113.14
CA GLU A 288 -54.46 -86.69 112.03
C GLU A 288 -53.54 -87.85 112.49
N CYS A 289 -53.06 -87.82 113.74
CA CYS A 289 -52.32 -88.91 114.39
C CYS A 289 -53.13 -90.23 114.59
N LEU A 290 -54.38 -90.30 114.12
CA LEU A 290 -55.25 -91.48 114.24
C LEU A 290 -55.65 -92.13 112.91
N GLN A 291 -55.33 -91.54 111.74
CA GLN A 291 -55.75 -92.10 110.43
C GLN A 291 -54.64 -92.33 109.39
N GLU A 292 -53.36 -92.07 109.70
CA GLU A 292 -52.22 -92.61 108.93
C GLU A 292 -52.20 -94.16 108.87
N ILE A 293 -53.03 -94.83 109.69
CA ILE A 293 -53.17 -96.30 109.77
C ILE A 293 -53.93 -96.90 108.58
N MET A 294 -54.66 -96.12 107.77
CA MET A 294 -55.32 -96.60 106.54
C MET A 294 -54.73 -96.01 105.26
N ILE A 295 -53.41 -96.21 105.12
CA ILE A 295 -52.83 -96.55 103.81
C ILE A 295 -53.62 -97.73 103.22
N ILE A 296 -53.66 -97.84 101.90
CA ILE A 296 -54.36 -98.89 101.13
C ILE A 296 -55.88 -98.71 101.16
N VAL A 297 -56.44 -98.23 100.04
CA VAL A 297 -57.27 -99.06 99.15
C VAL A 297 -57.37 -98.35 97.79
N GLU A 298 -56.99 -99.10 96.75
CA GLU A 298 -57.44 -99.03 95.35
C GLU A 298 -57.46 -97.66 94.62
N ARG A 299 -56.64 -97.47 93.57
CA ARG A 299 -56.97 -97.83 92.15
C ARG A 299 -58.17 -97.02 91.61
N LEU A 300 -58.02 -96.01 90.73
CA LEU A 300 -57.80 -96.00 89.24
C LEU A 300 -58.29 -94.59 88.74
N ARG A 301 -58.06 -94.02 87.54
CA ARG A 301 -57.53 -94.44 86.21
C ARG A 301 -57.07 -93.20 85.38
N GLU A 302 -56.10 -93.30 84.44
CA GLU A 302 -56.21 -93.36 82.93
C GLU A 302 -57.31 -92.44 82.32
N SER A 303 -57.13 -91.61 81.28
CA SER A 303 -56.34 -91.62 80.00
C SER A 303 -55.89 -90.18 79.60
N GLU A 304 -55.03 -89.81 78.64
CA GLU A 304 -54.79 -90.17 77.19
C GLU A 304 -55.96 -89.75 76.24
N THR A 305 -55.84 -89.24 74.98
CA THR A 305 -54.72 -88.97 74.01
C THR A 305 -55.18 -88.11 72.78
N GLY A 306 -54.25 -87.63 71.91
CA GLY A 306 -54.44 -87.24 70.48
C GLY A 306 -54.66 -85.74 70.13
N ASP A 307 -54.40 -85.16 68.94
CA ASP A 307 -53.69 -85.48 67.65
C ASP A 307 -53.40 -84.10 66.90
N PHE A 308 -53.15 -83.82 65.59
CA PHE A 308 -53.01 -84.48 64.25
C PHE A 308 -52.40 -83.47 63.19
N ASP A 309 -51.75 -83.91 62.09
CA ASP A 309 -51.53 -83.26 60.74
C ASP A 309 -50.75 -81.90 60.56
N ALA A 310 -50.13 -81.50 59.41
CA ALA A 310 -49.81 -82.10 58.07
C ALA A 310 -48.65 -81.32 57.31
N ASP A 311 -48.35 -81.70 56.04
CA ASP A 311 -47.14 -81.38 55.21
C ASP A 311 -47.00 -79.97 54.56
N SER A 312 -45.78 -79.64 54.06
CA SER A 312 -45.53 -79.21 52.65
C SER A 312 -44.02 -79.09 52.31
N GLU A 313 -43.63 -79.46 51.07
CA GLU A 313 -42.29 -79.23 50.48
C GLU A 313 -42.42 -78.45 49.13
N GLU A 314 -41.33 -78.34 48.35
CA GLU A 314 -41.25 -77.86 46.95
C GLU A 314 -41.51 -76.34 46.67
N GLY A 315 -40.45 -75.52 46.71
CA GLY A 315 -40.49 -74.11 46.26
C GLY A 315 -39.19 -73.51 45.72
N GLU A 316 -38.03 -73.83 46.30
CA GLU A 316 -36.79 -73.05 46.11
C GLU A 316 -36.09 -73.26 44.75
N LEU A 317 -36.16 -74.48 44.19
CA LEU A 317 -35.36 -74.89 43.02
C LEU A 317 -35.66 -74.08 41.74
N LYS A 318 -36.84 -73.45 41.66
CA LYS A 318 -37.31 -72.75 40.46
C LYS A 318 -36.77 -71.33 40.33
N ILE A 319 -36.48 -70.68 41.46
CA ILE A 319 -36.05 -69.26 41.54
C ILE A 319 -34.60 -69.13 41.06
N LEU A 320 -33.71 -70.01 41.53
CA LEU A 320 -32.30 -70.09 41.12
C LEU A 320 -32.12 -70.31 39.60
N SER A 321 -33.09 -70.92 38.93
CA SER A 321 -33.03 -71.14 37.47
C SER A 321 -33.30 -69.87 36.65
N SER A 322 -34.13 -68.95 37.16
CA SER A 322 -34.37 -67.65 36.51
C SER A 322 -33.18 -66.71 36.69
N GLU A 323 -32.67 -66.58 37.91
CA GLU A 323 -31.56 -65.67 38.25
C GLU A 323 -30.30 -65.97 37.44
N LEU A 324 -29.97 -67.25 37.25
CA LEU A 324 -28.80 -67.68 36.48
C LEU A 324 -28.95 -67.35 34.98
N SER A 325 -30.18 -67.44 34.44
CA SER A 325 -30.49 -67.06 33.06
C SER A 325 -30.40 -65.55 32.84
N GLU A 326 -30.89 -64.76 33.81
CA GLU A 326 -30.89 -63.30 33.76
C GLU A 326 -29.46 -62.72 33.89
N LEU A 327 -28.64 -63.29 34.77
CA LEU A 327 -27.21 -62.99 34.87
C LEU A 327 -26.45 -63.27 33.56
N MET A 328 -26.80 -64.33 32.82
CA MET A 328 -26.20 -64.59 31.50
C MET A 328 -26.60 -63.56 30.44
N SER A 329 -27.84 -63.04 30.47
CA SER A 329 -28.24 -61.92 29.58
C SER A 329 -27.42 -60.67 29.85
N GLN A 330 -27.37 -60.24 31.13
CA GLN A 330 -26.62 -59.06 31.56
C GLN A 330 -25.13 -59.13 31.18
N LEU A 331 -24.51 -60.31 31.33
CA LEU A 331 -23.11 -60.52 30.95
C LEU A 331 -22.91 -60.39 29.44
N SER A 332 -23.88 -60.86 28.62
CA SER A 332 -23.85 -60.69 27.17
C SER A 332 -23.96 -59.22 26.76
N GLU A 333 -24.87 -58.46 27.37
CA GLU A 333 -25.09 -57.02 27.13
C GLU A 333 -23.86 -56.19 27.52
N ILE A 334 -23.28 -56.47 28.69
CA ILE A 334 -22.00 -55.88 29.13
C ILE A 334 -20.88 -56.18 28.13
N SER A 335 -20.85 -57.38 27.53
CA SER A 335 -19.82 -57.73 26.52
C SER A 335 -19.96 -56.93 25.22
N VAL A 336 -21.19 -56.62 24.80
CA VAL A 336 -21.48 -55.79 23.62
C VAL A 336 -21.15 -54.33 23.93
N ALA A 337 -21.70 -53.77 25.01
CA ALA A 337 -21.43 -52.39 25.43
C ALA A 337 -19.93 -52.12 25.62
N ARG A 338 -19.16 -53.09 26.12
CA ARG A 338 -17.69 -52.98 26.27
C ARG A 338 -16.94 -53.06 24.93
N ARG A 339 -17.47 -53.77 23.92
CA ARG A 339 -16.94 -53.76 22.55
C ARG A 339 -17.22 -52.42 21.88
N ASP A 340 -18.44 -51.91 21.98
CA ASP A 340 -18.84 -50.67 21.33
C ASP A 340 -18.17 -49.45 21.97
N ALA A 341 -18.01 -49.44 23.30
CA ALA A 341 -17.21 -48.44 24.01
C ALA A 341 -15.72 -48.49 23.62
N LYS A 342 -15.16 -49.66 23.27
CA LYS A 342 -13.79 -49.76 22.74
C LYS A 342 -13.72 -49.18 21.33
N ASN A 343 -14.63 -49.60 20.44
CA ASN A 343 -14.69 -49.13 19.05
C ASN A 343 -14.87 -47.62 18.99
N LYS A 344 -15.78 -47.06 19.81
CA LYS A 344 -15.99 -45.62 19.92
C LYS A 344 -14.71 -44.89 20.37
N ARG A 345 -14.06 -45.32 21.46
CA ARG A 345 -12.80 -44.69 21.91
C ARG A 345 -11.69 -44.72 20.86
N GLN A 346 -11.63 -45.77 20.03
CA GLN A 346 -10.66 -45.84 18.94
C GLN A 346 -11.02 -44.85 17.82
N ASN A 347 -12.28 -44.79 17.39
CA ASN A 347 -12.74 -43.86 16.36
C ASN A 347 -12.64 -42.39 16.80
N ASP A 348 -13.00 -42.09 18.06
CA ASP A 348 -12.82 -40.78 18.70
C ASP A 348 -11.32 -40.36 18.70
N HIS A 349 -10.40 -41.31 18.90
CA HIS A 349 -8.95 -41.05 18.88
C HIS A 349 -8.40 -40.85 17.47
N GLU A 350 -8.84 -41.65 16.49
CA GLU A 350 -8.47 -41.50 15.07
C GLU A 350 -8.99 -40.16 14.51
N MET A 351 -10.21 -39.76 14.86
CA MET A 351 -10.77 -38.43 14.54
C MET A 351 -9.97 -37.30 15.21
N MET A 352 -9.58 -37.46 16.48
CA MET A 352 -8.76 -36.46 17.18
C MET A 352 -7.37 -36.30 16.54
N GLN A 353 -6.73 -37.38 16.10
CA GLN A 353 -5.46 -37.30 15.36
C GLN A 353 -5.62 -36.57 14.02
N GLN A 354 -6.73 -36.79 13.29
CA GLN A 354 -7.01 -36.05 12.05
C GLN A 354 -7.23 -34.55 12.29
N ILE A 355 -7.91 -34.17 13.38
CA ILE A 355 -8.10 -32.76 13.77
C ILE A 355 -6.77 -32.10 14.13
N ILE A 356 -5.92 -32.76 14.92
CA ILE A 356 -4.58 -32.27 15.27
C ILE A 356 -3.74 -32.08 13.99
N ALA A 357 -3.69 -33.09 13.13
CA ALA A 357 -2.95 -33.02 11.86
C ALA A 357 -3.57 -32.07 10.81
N PHE A 358 -4.76 -31.52 11.05
CA PHE A 358 -5.33 -30.40 10.29
C PHE A 358 -4.88 -29.07 10.89
N MET A 359 -5.05 -28.89 12.21
CA MET A 359 -4.63 -27.68 12.93
C MET A 359 -3.12 -27.39 12.79
N GLU A 360 -2.26 -28.42 12.81
CA GLU A 360 -0.82 -28.27 12.58
C GLU A 360 -0.49 -27.73 11.18
N ARG A 361 -1.27 -28.09 10.16
CA ARG A 361 -1.13 -27.55 8.79
C ARG A 361 -1.66 -26.13 8.68
N GLU A 362 -2.82 -25.85 9.28
CA GLU A 362 -3.40 -24.51 9.31
C GLU A 362 -2.48 -23.50 10.03
N VAL A 363 -1.87 -23.91 11.14
CA VAL A 363 -0.84 -23.11 11.84
C VAL A 363 0.39 -22.86 10.96
N HIS A 364 0.86 -23.87 10.22
CA HIS A 364 1.99 -23.70 9.29
C HIS A 364 1.67 -22.73 8.15
N GLU A 365 0.50 -22.86 7.51
CA GLU A 365 0.06 -21.92 6.47
C GLU A 365 -0.11 -20.48 7.01
N LEU A 366 -0.60 -20.32 8.24
CA LEU A 366 -0.73 -19.02 8.88
C LEU A 366 0.62 -18.38 9.23
N ASP A 367 1.62 -19.15 9.68
CA ASP A 367 2.96 -18.63 9.94
C ASP A 367 3.75 -18.34 8.64
N GLU A 368 3.54 -19.09 7.56
CA GLU A 368 4.08 -18.74 6.23
C GLU A 368 3.45 -17.44 5.70
N ARG A 369 2.12 -17.32 5.71
CA ARG A 369 1.44 -16.06 5.34
C ARG A 369 1.89 -14.89 6.23
N ARG A 370 2.04 -15.09 7.54
CA ARG A 370 2.57 -14.07 8.47
C ARG A 370 3.98 -13.62 8.06
N LYS A 371 4.84 -14.54 7.61
CA LYS A 371 6.18 -14.23 7.11
C LYS A 371 6.12 -13.40 5.82
N GLU A 372 5.27 -13.78 4.86
CA GLU A 372 5.04 -13.01 3.63
C GLU A 372 4.54 -11.58 3.92
N TRP A 373 3.56 -11.43 4.82
CA TRP A 373 3.05 -10.13 5.25
C TRP A 373 4.13 -9.28 5.94
N LYS A 374 5.00 -9.90 6.75
CA LYS A 374 6.13 -9.22 7.40
C LYS A 374 7.16 -8.73 6.37
N ASP A 375 7.54 -9.59 5.43
CA ASP A 375 8.52 -9.26 4.38
C ASP A 375 7.95 -8.20 3.41
N LYS A 376 6.63 -8.21 3.15
CA LYS A 376 5.92 -7.17 2.40
C LYS A 376 5.91 -5.83 3.15
N ALA A 377 5.49 -5.82 4.42
CA ALA A 377 5.49 -4.61 5.24
C ALA A 377 6.89 -4.00 5.40
N GLN A 378 7.94 -4.84 5.49
CA GLN A 378 9.32 -4.35 5.55
C GLN A 378 9.78 -3.71 4.23
N LYS A 379 9.32 -4.21 3.07
CA LYS A 379 9.57 -3.56 1.76
C LYS A 379 8.81 -2.23 1.65
N GLU A 380 7.53 -2.20 2.02
CA GLU A 380 6.69 -1.00 2.00
C GLU A 380 7.24 0.09 2.94
N MET A 381 7.68 -0.28 4.15
CA MET A 381 8.32 0.67 5.08
C MET A 381 9.67 1.19 4.56
N SER A 382 10.40 0.39 3.79
CA SER A 382 11.65 0.81 3.14
C SER A 382 11.39 1.79 1.99
N GLN A 383 10.31 1.58 1.23
CA GLN A 383 9.85 2.52 0.20
C GLN A 383 9.36 3.84 0.82
N PHE A 384 8.59 3.77 1.92
CA PHE A 384 8.11 4.95 2.63
C PHE A 384 9.28 5.84 3.12
N LYS A 385 10.31 5.24 3.72
CA LYS A 385 11.53 5.97 4.12
C LYS A 385 12.22 6.66 2.95
N LYS A 386 12.31 5.99 1.78
CA LYS A 386 12.90 6.63 0.60
C LYS A 386 12.06 7.83 0.13
N ILE A 387 10.73 7.73 0.16
CA ILE A 387 9.84 8.85 -0.16
C ILE A 387 9.99 9.99 0.86
N GLU A 388 10.22 9.69 2.14
CA GLU A 388 10.49 10.68 3.19
C GLU A 388 11.85 11.38 3.01
N GLU A 389 12.89 10.65 2.58
CA GLU A 389 14.20 11.19 2.16
C GLU A 389 14.07 12.06 0.90
N ASP A 390 13.40 11.56 -0.15
CA ASP A 390 13.15 12.31 -1.39
C ASP A 390 12.36 13.62 -1.09
N MET A 391 11.28 13.55 -0.29
CA MET A 391 10.48 14.72 0.13
C MET A 391 11.22 15.71 1.04
N THR A 392 12.27 15.30 1.74
CA THR A 392 13.11 16.22 2.55
C THR A 392 14.20 16.87 1.71
N ASN A 393 14.74 16.17 0.71
CA ASN A 393 15.61 16.75 -0.32
C ASN A 393 14.86 17.81 -1.16
N ASP A 394 13.65 17.50 -1.63
CA ASP A 394 12.84 18.43 -2.42
C ASP A 394 12.52 19.73 -1.67
N LYS A 395 12.24 19.66 -0.36
CA LYS A 395 12.04 20.85 0.48
C LYS A 395 13.30 21.69 0.68
N GLN A 396 14.48 21.05 0.72
CA GLN A 396 15.74 21.80 0.73
C GLN A 396 15.97 22.50 -0.62
N ASN A 397 15.74 21.80 -1.73
CA ASN A 397 15.82 22.37 -3.08
C ASN A 397 14.83 23.52 -3.28
N GLU A 398 13.57 23.38 -2.85
CA GLU A 398 12.57 24.46 -2.88
C GLU A 398 13.04 25.70 -2.09
N SER A 399 13.67 25.50 -0.92
CA SER A 399 14.22 26.60 -0.12
C SER A 399 15.42 27.31 -0.79
N LEU A 400 16.16 26.60 -1.65
CA LEU A 400 17.24 27.17 -2.48
C LEU A 400 16.65 27.94 -3.68
N TYR A 401 15.70 27.36 -4.40
CA TYR A 401 15.00 28.03 -5.51
C TYR A 401 14.24 29.30 -5.09
N GLN A 402 13.82 29.41 -3.84
CA GLN A 402 13.26 30.65 -3.28
C GLN A 402 14.33 31.69 -2.90
N GLN A 403 15.57 31.28 -2.63
CA GLN A 403 16.67 32.17 -2.23
C GLN A 403 17.52 32.65 -3.42
N GLU A 404 17.69 31.85 -4.48
CA GLU A 404 18.43 32.26 -5.68
C GLU A 404 17.91 33.58 -6.30
N PRO A 405 16.60 33.78 -6.56
CA PRO A 405 16.09 35.03 -7.13
C PRO A 405 16.34 36.24 -6.22
N ALA A 406 16.35 36.04 -4.89
CA ALA A 406 16.65 37.10 -3.93
C ALA A 406 18.15 37.48 -3.94
N ASN A 407 19.04 36.49 -3.99
CA ASN A 407 20.49 36.70 -4.12
C ASN A 407 20.86 37.35 -5.47
N ILE A 408 20.28 36.89 -6.58
CA ILE A 408 20.48 37.48 -7.91
C ILE A 408 19.99 38.94 -7.93
N LYS A 409 18.83 39.22 -7.34
CA LYS A 409 18.30 40.58 -7.18
C LYS A 409 19.24 41.47 -6.34
N GLU A 410 19.77 40.97 -5.23
CA GLU A 410 20.75 41.73 -4.44
C GLU A 410 22.07 41.96 -5.19
N GLN A 411 22.59 40.97 -5.93
CA GLN A 411 23.78 41.14 -6.76
C GLN A 411 23.56 42.22 -7.84
N LEU A 412 22.44 42.17 -8.55
CA LEU A 412 22.08 43.17 -9.56
C LEU A 412 21.93 44.57 -8.94
N ILE A 413 21.30 44.70 -7.77
CA ILE A 413 21.21 45.98 -7.06
C ILE A 413 22.61 46.50 -6.72
N ARG A 414 23.49 45.68 -6.15
CA ARG A 414 24.86 46.07 -5.79
C ARG A 414 25.70 46.47 -7.03
N GLN A 415 25.55 45.76 -8.14
CA GLN A 415 26.20 46.11 -9.42
C GLN A 415 25.70 47.45 -9.97
N ILE A 416 24.38 47.68 -9.97
CA ILE A 416 23.78 48.94 -10.40
C ILE A 416 24.22 50.11 -9.50
N THR A 417 24.33 49.89 -8.18
CA THR A 417 24.86 50.91 -7.25
C THR A 417 26.33 51.22 -7.54
N SER A 418 27.20 50.21 -7.73
CA SER A 418 28.62 50.41 -8.09
C SER A 418 28.77 51.24 -9.38
N LEU A 419 28.08 50.82 -10.45
CA LEU A 419 28.10 51.53 -11.73
C LEU A 419 27.55 52.96 -11.63
N SER A 420 26.54 53.18 -10.77
CA SER A 420 26.01 54.52 -10.50
C SER A 420 26.98 55.40 -9.70
N GLU A 421 27.74 54.83 -8.77
CA GLU A 421 28.78 55.56 -8.02
C GLU A 421 30.00 55.87 -8.91
N GLU A 422 30.45 54.91 -9.71
CA GLU A 422 31.50 55.09 -10.73
C GLU A 422 31.12 56.17 -11.76
N LEU A 423 29.89 56.16 -12.27
CA LEU A 423 29.38 57.18 -13.20
C LEU A 423 29.32 58.57 -12.53
N MET A 424 28.90 58.64 -11.26
CA MET A 424 28.88 59.91 -10.51
C MET A 424 30.30 60.44 -10.25
N GLU A 425 31.29 59.58 -10.02
CA GLU A 425 32.69 59.98 -9.86
C GLU A 425 33.32 60.43 -11.18
N ALA A 426 32.99 59.76 -12.29
CA ALA A 426 33.34 60.19 -13.65
C ALA A 426 32.73 61.56 -14.00
N LEU A 427 31.45 61.79 -13.65
CA LEU A 427 30.79 63.09 -13.85
C LEU A 427 31.40 64.21 -12.98
N LYS A 428 31.83 63.92 -11.74
CA LYS A 428 32.57 64.86 -10.90
C LYS A 428 33.92 65.23 -11.54
N THR A 429 34.71 64.24 -11.95
CA THR A 429 36.04 64.49 -12.54
C THR A 429 35.94 65.23 -13.87
N PHE A 430 35.00 64.88 -14.74
CA PHE A 430 34.70 65.64 -15.97
C PHE A 430 34.22 67.07 -15.69
N GLY A 431 33.39 67.28 -14.64
CA GLY A 431 32.98 68.61 -14.19
C GLY A 431 34.11 69.46 -13.61
N VAL A 432 35.14 68.83 -13.01
CA VAL A 432 36.38 69.50 -12.58
C VAL A 432 37.26 69.84 -13.78
N GLU A 433 37.43 68.92 -14.74
CA GLU A 433 38.17 69.20 -15.98
C GLU A 433 37.57 70.38 -16.75
N ILE A 434 36.24 70.40 -16.94
CA ILE A 434 35.56 71.51 -17.62
C ILE A 434 35.84 72.83 -16.89
N LYS A 435 35.72 72.87 -15.57
CA LYS A 435 36.04 74.09 -14.80
C LYS A 435 37.50 74.52 -15.00
N SER A 436 38.45 73.59 -15.00
CA SER A 436 39.87 73.87 -15.24
C SER A 436 40.21 74.35 -16.66
N LYS A 437 39.29 74.18 -17.62
CA LYS A 437 39.41 74.66 -19.01
C LYS A 437 38.73 76.03 -19.24
N PHE A 438 38.06 76.59 -18.22
CA PHE A 438 37.35 77.88 -18.28
C PHE A 438 37.77 78.87 -17.17
N THR A 439 38.95 78.67 -16.58
CA THR A 439 39.64 79.60 -15.66
C THR A 439 41.10 79.71 -16.03
#